data_AF-A0A7S2VGP1-F1
#
_entry.id   AF-A0A7S2VGP1-F1
#
_cell.length_a   1.000
_cell.length_b   1.000
_cell.length_c   1.000
_cell.angle_alpha   90.00
_cell.angle_beta   90.00
_cell.angle_gamma   90.00
#
_symmetry.space_group_name_H-M   'P 1'
#
loop_
_entity.id
_entity.type
_entity.pdbx_description
1 polymer ?
#
loop_
_entity_poly.entity_id
_entity_poly.type
_entity_poly.pdbx_seq_one_letter_code
_entity_poly.pdbx_strand_id
1 'polypeptide(L)'
;VNRCDRVIEIPYTRWDVDAYFDKDPDAPGKSYARHGGFIDGADMFDAGLFSLSPAEAATIDPQQRLILEVTHSAFALAGRDKASLKGADIGVFIGQCQY
;
A
#
# COMPACT_ATOMS: atom_id res chain seq x y z
N VAL A 1 -7.58 -16.87 16.77
CA VAL A 1 -7.72 -15.89 15.67
C VAL A 1 -8.60 -16.52 14.61
N ASN A 2 -9.77 -15.96 14.30
CA ASN A 2 -10.69 -16.52 13.31
C ASN A 2 -10.04 -16.49 11.92
N ARG A 3 -9.90 -17.67 11.29
CA ARG A 3 -9.51 -17.76 9.88
C ARG A 3 -10.70 -17.32 9.04
N CYS A 4 -10.62 -16.12 8.48
CA CYS A 4 -11.58 -15.61 7.52
C CYS A 4 -10.89 -15.44 6.17
N ASP A 5 -11.56 -15.87 5.11
CA ASP A 5 -11.17 -15.53 3.75
C ASP A 5 -11.42 -14.03 3.54
N ARG A 6 -10.40 -13.31 3.05
CA ARG A 6 -10.44 -11.88 2.78
C ARG A 6 -10.24 -11.58 1.30
N VAL A 7 -10.27 -12.61 0.46
CA VAL A 7 -10.32 -12.45 -0.99
C VAL A 7 -11.67 -11.84 -1.35
N ILE A 8 -11.61 -10.74 -2.09
CA ILE A 8 -12.78 -10.05 -2.62
C ILE A 8 -12.65 -9.95 -4.13
N GLU A 9 -13.75 -9.61 -4.78
CA GLU A 9 -13.71 -9.17 -6.17
C GLU A 9 -12.90 -7.88 -6.29
N ILE A 10 -12.17 -7.73 -7.40
CA ILE A 10 -11.37 -6.53 -7.66
C ILE A 10 -12.28 -5.30 -7.61
N PRO A 11 -12.03 -4.32 -6.72
CA PRO A 11 -12.88 -3.15 -6.62
C PRO A 11 -12.81 -2.29 -7.88
N TYR A 12 -13.96 -1.82 -8.38
CA TYR A 12 -14.03 -0.89 -9.52
C TYR A 12 -13.28 0.43 -9.29
N THR A 13 -13.02 0.80 -8.03
CA THR A 13 -12.18 1.95 -7.68
C THR A 13 -10.71 1.75 -8.02
N ARG A 14 -10.27 0.51 -8.27
CA ARG A 14 -8.91 0.21 -8.74
C ARG A 14 -8.86 0.27 -10.26
N TRP A 15 -9.74 -0.45 -10.95
CA TRP A 15 -9.97 -0.41 -12.39
C TRP A 15 -11.29 -1.10 -12.74
N ASP A 16 -11.79 -0.90 -13.96
CA ASP A 16 -12.95 -1.63 -14.49
C ASP A 16 -12.58 -3.11 -14.70
N VAL A 17 -12.99 -3.97 -13.76
CA VAL A 17 -12.66 -5.41 -13.82
C VAL A 17 -13.28 -6.11 -15.02
N ASP A 18 -14.46 -5.69 -15.47
CA ASP A 18 -15.15 -6.34 -16.58
C ASP A 18 -14.49 -6.01 -17.92
N ALA A 19 -13.86 -4.84 -18.04
CA ALA A 19 -13.07 -4.48 -19.21
C ALA A 19 -11.83 -5.39 -19.41
N TYR A 20 -11.32 -6.03 -18.37
CA TYR A 20 -10.10 -6.85 -18.42
C TYR A 20 -10.33 -8.35 -18.14
N PHE A 21 -11.55 -8.76 -17.80
CA PHE A 21 -11.85 -10.16 -17.51
C PHE A 21 -12.24 -10.95 -18.78
N ASP A 22 -11.72 -12.17 -18.91
CA ASP A 22 -12.24 -13.21 -19.80
C ASP A 22 -12.08 -14.57 -19.13
N LYS A 23 -13.03 -15.49 -19.30
CA LYS A 23 -12.94 -16.85 -18.75
C LYS A 23 -11.90 -17.72 -19.47
N ASP A 24 -11.53 -17.36 -20.70
CA ASP A 24 -10.50 -18.04 -21.49
C ASP A 24 -9.10 -17.59 -21.00
N PRO A 25 -8.29 -18.49 -20.41
CA PRO A 25 -6.96 -18.14 -19.92
C PRO A 25 -5.99 -17.75 -21.04
N ASP A 26 -6.28 -18.11 -22.29
CA ASP A 26 -5.44 -17.81 -23.46
C ASP A 26 -5.90 -16.53 -24.19
N ALA A 27 -6.96 -15.86 -23.73
CA ALA A 27 -7.46 -14.62 -24.32
C ALA A 27 -6.42 -13.48 -24.20
N PRO A 28 -5.93 -12.91 -25.32
CA PRO A 28 -4.88 -11.90 -25.30
C PRO A 28 -5.30 -10.62 -24.55
N GLY A 29 -4.45 -10.15 -23.63
CA GLY A 29 -4.67 -8.90 -22.88
C GLY A 29 -5.78 -8.97 -21.84
N LYS A 30 -6.26 -10.18 -21.50
CA LYS A 30 -7.29 -10.43 -20.49
C LYS A 30 -6.72 -11.21 -19.31
N SER A 31 -7.41 -11.13 -18.18
CA SER A 31 -7.18 -11.95 -16.99
C SER A 31 -8.35 -12.89 -16.78
N TYR A 32 -8.07 -14.16 -16.50
CA TYR A 32 -9.08 -15.13 -16.05
C TYR A 32 -9.35 -15.07 -14.54
N ALA A 33 -8.59 -14.27 -13.80
CA ALA A 33 -8.81 -13.99 -12.39
C ALA A 33 -9.44 -12.60 -12.21
N ARG A 34 -10.50 -12.53 -11.39
CA ARG A 34 -11.20 -11.30 -11.01
C ARG A 34 -11.29 -11.07 -9.49
N HIS A 35 -10.54 -11.83 -8.71
CA HIS A 35 -10.53 -11.76 -7.25
C HIS A 35 -9.10 -11.57 -6.73
N GLY A 36 -8.95 -10.87 -5.61
CA GLY A 36 -7.66 -10.62 -4.98
C GLY A 36 -7.77 -10.10 -3.54
N GLY A 37 -6.63 -10.01 -2.86
CA GLY A 37 -6.53 -9.36 -1.56
C GLY A 37 -6.19 -7.88 -1.73
N PHE A 38 -6.98 -7.00 -1.14
CA PHE A 38 -6.82 -5.55 -1.25
C PHE A 38 -6.78 -4.92 0.14
N ILE A 39 -5.93 -3.89 0.30
CA ILE A 39 -5.96 -3.02 1.48
C ILE A 39 -6.91 -1.84 1.22
N ASP A 40 -7.63 -1.43 2.26
CA ASP A 40 -8.47 -0.25 2.22
C ASP A 40 -7.61 1.01 2.23
N GLY A 41 -8.02 2.04 1.49
CA GLY A 41 -7.34 3.34 1.46
C GLY A 41 -5.90 3.29 0.97
N ALA A 42 -5.54 2.36 0.08
CA ALA A 42 -4.19 2.26 -0.48
C ALA A 42 -3.69 3.55 -1.17
N ASP A 43 -4.63 4.42 -1.55
CA ASP A 43 -4.42 5.73 -2.18
C ASP A 43 -4.36 6.89 -1.17
N MET A 44 -4.77 6.67 0.08
CA MET A 44 -4.77 7.66 1.17
C MET A 44 -3.36 7.86 1.74
N PHE A 45 -3.04 9.09 2.13
CA PHE A 45 -1.77 9.41 2.77
C PHE A 45 -1.81 10.76 3.51
N ASP A 46 -1.33 10.82 4.75
CA ASP A 46 -1.17 12.09 5.49
C ASP A 46 0.16 12.78 5.14
N ALA A 47 0.16 13.56 4.06
CA ALA A 47 1.35 14.31 3.64
C ALA A 47 1.84 15.32 4.70
N GLY A 48 0.94 15.92 5.47
CA GLY A 48 1.26 16.93 6.47
C GLY A 48 2.09 16.36 7.62
N LEU A 49 1.77 15.15 8.06
CA LEU A 49 2.53 14.42 9.08
C LEU A 49 4.01 14.25 8.69
N PHE A 50 4.28 14.05 7.40
CA PHE A 50 5.63 13.85 6.86
C PHE A 50 6.28 15.12 6.30
N SER A 51 5.65 16.29 6.51
CA SER A 51 6.13 17.58 6.00
C SER A 51 6.30 17.61 4.47
N LEU A 52 5.43 16.89 3.76
CA LEU A 52 5.34 16.86 2.30
C LEU A 52 4.18 17.74 1.83
N SER A 53 4.36 18.41 0.69
CA SER A 53 3.25 19.07 0.01
C SER A 53 2.33 18.05 -0.67
N PRO A 54 1.04 18.39 -0.94
CA PRO A 54 0.15 17.51 -1.69
C PRO A 54 0.68 17.12 -3.07
N ALA A 55 1.39 18.05 -3.73
CA ALA A 55 1.96 17.82 -5.05
C ALA A 55 3.12 16.80 -5.00
N GLU A 56 3.99 16.90 -3.99
CA GLU A 56 5.05 15.90 -3.78
C GLU A 56 4.46 14.56 -3.39
N ALA A 57 3.50 14.52 -2.46
CA ALA A 57 2.86 13.28 -2.04
C ALA A 57 2.18 12.54 -3.19
N ALA A 58 1.58 13.26 -4.15
CA ALA A 58 0.91 12.67 -5.31
C ALA A 58 1.87 11.95 -6.27
N THR A 59 3.16 12.28 -6.27
CA THR A 59 4.17 11.63 -7.12
C THR A 59 4.86 10.45 -6.44
N ILE A 60 4.65 10.26 -5.14
CA ILE A 60 5.27 9.17 -4.38
C ILE A 60 4.49 7.87 -4.62
N ASP A 61 5.23 6.81 -4.95
CA ASP A 61 4.70 5.45 -5.09
C ASP A 61 3.88 5.04 -3.85
N PRO A 62 2.66 4.47 -4.01
CA PRO A 62 1.82 4.07 -2.89
C PRO A 62 2.51 3.16 -1.86
N GLN A 63 3.44 2.29 -2.28
CA GLN A 63 4.18 1.42 -1.37
C GLN A 63 5.12 2.24 -0.48
N GLN A 64 5.77 3.28 -1.00
CA GLN A 64 6.63 4.17 -0.22
C GLN A 64 5.81 4.98 0.79
N ARG A 65 4.63 5.47 0.40
CA ARG A 65 3.69 6.15 1.30
C ARG A 65 3.24 5.22 2.45
N LEU A 66 2.89 3.98 2.13
CA LEU A 66 2.53 2.97 3.13
C LEU A 66 3.68 2.67 4.10
N ILE A 67 4.91 2.58 3.60
CA ILE A 67 6.09 2.35 4.46
C ILE A 67 6.27 3.48 5.47
N LEU A 68 6.09 4.74 5.06
CA LEU A 68 6.19 5.89 5.95
C LEU A 68 5.16 5.80 7.10
N GLU A 69 3.90 5.51 6.77
CA GLU A 69 2.83 5.40 7.76
C GLU A 69 2.97 4.20 8.70
N VAL A 70 3.34 3.04 8.16
CA VAL A 70 3.56 1.83 8.96
C VAL A 70 4.76 2.00 9.88
N THR A 71 5.84 2.62 9.41
CA THR A 71 7.03 2.90 10.22
C THR A 71 6.70 3.89 11.34
N HIS A 72 5.98 4.97 11.02
CA HIS A 72 5.51 5.94 12.02
C HIS A 72 4.64 5.27 13.09
N SER A 73 3.67 4.46 12.67
CA SER A 73 2.78 3.73 13.57
C SER A 73 3.53 2.74 14.45
N ALA A 74 4.51 2.01 13.89
CA ALA A 74 5.33 1.07 14.64
C ALA A 74 6.15 1.76 15.75
N PHE A 75 6.76 2.91 15.46
CA PHE A 75 7.48 3.68 16.47
C PHE A 75 6.56 4.28 17.53
N ALA A 76 5.39 4.81 17.13
CA ALA A 76 4.40 5.34 18.06
C ALA A 76 3.91 4.24 19.02
N LEU A 77 3.60 3.04 18.51
CA LEU A 77 3.22 1.87 19.32
C LEU A 77 4.35 1.43 20.26
N ALA A 78 5.60 1.63 19.88
CA ALA A 78 6.77 1.39 20.72
C ALA A 78 7.06 2.53 21.72
N GLY A 79 6.23 3.58 21.76
CA GLY A 79 6.43 4.75 22.63
C GLY A 79 7.66 5.59 22.26
N ARG A 80 8.10 5.55 20.99
CA ARG A 80 9.24 6.32 20.48
C ARG A 80 8.74 7.48 19.64
N ASP A 81 9.21 8.68 19.97
CA ASP A 81 8.97 9.88 19.16
C ASP A 81 10.18 10.21 18.27
N LYS A 82 9.98 11.13 17.33
CA LYS A 82 11.03 11.56 16.38
C LYS A 82 12.26 12.13 17.08
N ALA A 83 12.08 12.79 18.23
CA ALA A 83 13.18 13.37 19.00
C ALA A 83 14.08 12.28 19.62
N SER A 84 13.47 11.22 20.17
CA SER A 84 14.17 10.09 20.78
C SER A 84 14.94 9.21 19.78
N LEU A 85 14.53 9.23 18.51
CA LEU A 85 15.16 8.45 17.43
C LEU A 85 16.27 9.23 16.71
N LYS A 86 16.30 10.57 16.83
CA LYS A 86 17.23 11.40 16.08
C LYS A 86 18.67 11.14 16.52
N GLY A 87 19.50 10.68 15.59
CA GLY A 87 20.92 10.38 15.84
C GLY A 87 21.16 9.01 16.49
N ALA A 88 20.12 8.20 16.68
CA ALA A 88 20.27 6.81 17.08
C ALA A 88 20.77 5.97 15.90
N ASP A 89 21.55 4.93 16.21
CA ASP A 89 22.04 3.97 15.23
C ASP A 89 20.93 2.96 14.89
N ILE A 90 20.13 3.28 13.89
CA ILE A 90 18.95 2.50 13.47
C ILE A 90 19.09 2.10 12.01
N GLY A 91 19.15 0.79 11.76
CA GLY A 91 19.07 0.23 10.41
C GLY A 91 17.62 0.10 9.93
N VAL A 92 17.38 0.35 8.64
CA VAL A 92 16.09 0.16 7.98
C VAL A 92 16.27 -0.85 6.84
N PHE A 93 15.51 -1.94 6.88
CA PHE A 93 15.57 -3.02 5.89
C PHE A 93 14.18 -3.22 5.30
N ILE A 94 14.04 -3.07 3.98
CA ILE A 94 12.74 -3.10 3.29
C ILE A 94 12.85 -4.03 2.10
N GLY A 95 11.93 -5.01 2.02
CA GLY A 95 11.73 -5.81 0.81
C GLY A 95 10.68 -5.14 -0.07
N GLN A 96 11.07 -4.62 -1.22
CA GLN A 96 10.15 -4.10 -2.23
C GLN A 96 10.50 -4.62 -3.60
N CYS A 97 9.47 -4.73 -4.45
CA CYS A 97 9.65 -4.92 -5.87
C CYS A 97 9.05 -3.71 -6.57
N GLN A 98 9.84 -3.07 -7.44
CA GLN A 98 9.42 -2.03 -8.35
C GLN A 98 9.65 -2.54 -9.78
N TYR A 99 8.68 -2.28 -10.65
CA TYR A 99 8.71 -2.62 -12.07
C TYR A 99 9.37 -1.52 -12.88
#